data_AF-A0A8J6L1F5-F1
#
_entry.id   AF-A0A8J6L1F5-F1
#
_cell.length_a   1.000
_cell.length_b   1.000
_cell.length_c   1.000
_cell.angle_alpha   90.00
_cell.angle_beta   90.00
_cell.angle_gamma   90.00
#
_symmetry.space_group_name_H-M   'P 1'
#
loop_
_entity.id
_entity.type
_entity.pdbx_description
1 polymer ?
#
loop_
_entity_poly.entity_id
_entity_poly.type
_entity_poly.pdbx_seq_one_letter_code
_entity_poly.pdbx_strand_id
1 'polypeptide(L)'
;MSYMLPHLHNGWQVDQAILSEEDRVVVIRFGHDWDPTCMKMDEVLYSIAEKKWKIVGDLSHLHCNLLCLPENYQMKYYFYHGLSWPQLSYIAEDEDGKIVGYVLAKMEEDPDDVPHGHITSLAVKRSHRRLGLAQKLMDQASRAMIENFSAKYVSLHVRKSNRAALHLYSNTLNFQVSEVEPSTMQMEKMRTP
;
A
#
# COMPACT_ATOMS: atom_id res chain seq x y z
N MET A 1 12.87 26.50 9.75
CA MET A 1 12.44 26.92 8.40
C MET A 1 12.80 25.78 7.47
N SER A 2 11.81 25.09 6.92
CA SER A 2 12.09 24.02 5.95
C SER A 2 12.37 24.66 4.60
N TYR A 3 13.64 24.89 4.27
CA TYR A 3 14.03 25.56 3.01
C TYR A 3 13.79 24.72 1.75
N MET A 4 13.21 23.52 1.90
CA MET A 4 13.25 22.47 0.90
C MET A 4 11.92 22.27 0.17
N LEU A 5 10.78 22.67 0.76
CA LEU A 5 9.46 22.55 0.15
C LEU A 5 8.84 23.94 -0.12
N PRO A 6 8.05 24.12 -1.20
CA PRO A 6 7.36 25.38 -1.46
C PRO A 6 6.31 25.67 -0.37
N HIS A 7 6.36 26.85 0.23
CA HIS A 7 5.33 27.31 1.18
C HIS A 7 4.16 27.97 0.43
N LEU A 8 2.95 27.52 0.75
CA LEU A 8 1.70 28.13 0.30
C LEU A 8 1.09 28.88 1.49
N HIS A 9 0.87 30.18 1.33
CA HIS A 9 0.45 31.09 2.39
C HIS A 9 -1.04 31.44 2.34
N ASN A 10 -1.76 31.04 1.30
CA ASN A 10 -3.19 31.28 1.15
C ASN A 10 -3.89 30.19 0.31
N GLY A 11 -5.22 30.17 0.38
CA GLY A 11 -6.04 29.18 -0.34
C GLY A 11 -5.93 29.28 -1.86
N TRP A 12 -5.76 30.48 -2.41
CA TRP A 12 -5.60 30.65 -3.87
C TRP A 12 -4.32 29.96 -4.38
N GLN A 13 -3.22 30.02 -3.62
CA GLN A 13 -1.98 29.32 -3.96
C GLN A 13 -2.13 27.80 -3.88
N VAL A 14 -2.96 27.30 -2.96
CA VAL A 14 -3.34 25.88 -2.88
C VAL A 14 -4.12 25.47 -4.12
N ASP A 15 -5.14 26.23 -4.49
CA ASP A 15 -5.97 25.94 -5.66
C ASP A 15 -5.14 25.95 -6.95
N GLN A 16 -4.24 26.91 -7.11
CA GLN A 16 -3.33 26.96 -8.25
C GLN A 16 -2.39 25.75 -8.30
N ALA A 17 -1.78 25.36 -7.17
CA ALA A 17 -0.89 24.20 -7.12
C ALA A 17 -1.61 22.90 -7.51
N ILE A 18 -2.89 22.75 -7.14
CA ILE A 18 -3.73 21.61 -7.52
C ILE A 18 -4.09 21.67 -9.01
N LEU A 19 -4.51 22.84 -9.51
CA LEU A 19 -4.97 22.99 -10.89
C LEU A 19 -3.82 22.98 -11.91
N SER A 20 -2.61 23.35 -11.50
CA SER A 20 -1.44 23.39 -12.40
C SER A 20 -0.78 22.03 -12.62
N GLU A 21 -1.09 21.05 -11.78
CA GLU A 21 -0.44 19.74 -11.79
C GLU A 21 -1.41 18.68 -12.31
N GLU A 22 -1.29 18.32 -13.59
CA GLU A 22 -2.16 17.32 -14.24
C GLU A 22 -1.60 15.90 -14.14
N ASP A 23 -0.27 15.76 -14.04
CA ASP A 23 0.44 14.48 -14.19
C ASP A 23 1.05 13.93 -12.88
N ARG A 24 0.95 14.67 -11.77
CA ARG A 24 1.58 14.28 -10.48
C ARG A 24 0.65 14.50 -9.30
N VAL A 25 0.89 13.73 -8.23
CA VAL A 25 0.16 13.89 -6.97
C VAL A 25 0.69 15.10 -6.23
N VAL A 26 -0.22 16.02 -5.89
CA VAL A 26 0.07 17.17 -5.03
C VAL A 26 -0.17 16.77 -3.57
N VAL A 27 0.90 16.69 -2.78
CA VAL A 27 0.83 16.43 -1.34
C VAL A 27 0.94 17.76 -0.60
N ILE A 28 -0.11 18.15 0.11
CA ILE A 28 -0.17 19.40 0.86
C ILE A 28 -0.14 19.10 2.35
N ARG A 29 0.89 19.59 3.02
CA ARG A 29 1.09 19.44 4.46
C ARG A 29 0.65 20.73 5.17
N PHE A 30 -0.31 20.62 6.07
CA PHE A 30 -0.71 21.72 6.95
C PHE A 30 0.11 21.69 8.23
N GLY A 31 0.61 22.84 8.67
CA GLY A 31 1.39 22.95 9.90
C GLY A 31 2.39 24.10 9.84
N HIS A 32 3.16 24.24 10.92
CA HIS A 32 4.11 25.34 11.08
C HIS A 32 5.55 24.83 11.19
N ASP A 33 6.48 25.60 10.65
CA ASP A 33 7.92 25.27 10.60
C ASP A 33 8.60 25.16 11.97
N TRP A 34 7.96 25.64 13.04
CA TRP A 34 8.46 25.50 14.40
C TRP A 34 8.02 24.20 15.09
N ASP A 35 7.11 23.44 14.49
CA ASP A 35 6.71 22.13 15.00
C ASP A 35 7.76 21.08 14.57
N PRO A 36 8.48 20.45 15.51
CA PRO A 36 9.47 19.42 15.19
C PRO A 36 8.90 18.23 14.41
N THR A 37 7.61 17.94 14.56
CA THR A 37 6.91 16.87 13.82
C THR A 37 6.72 17.27 12.36
N CYS A 38 6.34 18.52 12.12
CA CYS A 38 6.23 19.07 10.77
C CYS A 38 7.60 19.11 10.08
N MET A 39 8.67 19.46 10.80
CA MET A 39 10.02 19.45 10.25
C MET A 39 10.47 18.05 9.81
N LYS A 40 10.24 17.01 10.63
CA LYS A 40 10.54 15.62 10.25
C LYS A 40 9.72 15.17 9.05
N MET A 41 8.45 15.55 9.00
CA MET A 41 7.57 15.25 7.86
C MET A 41 8.06 15.95 6.58
N ASP A 42 8.56 17.18 6.68
CA ASP A 42 9.12 17.90 5.53
C ASP A 42 10.38 17.25 4.97
N GLU A 43 11.26 16.74 5.83
CA GLU A 43 12.45 16.00 5.38
C GLU A 43 12.06 14.75 4.60
N VAL A 44 11.04 14.02 5.08
CA VAL A 44 10.49 12.86 4.37
C VAL A 44 9.85 13.30 3.05
N LEU A 45 8.97 14.29 3.08
CA LEU A 45 8.28 14.82 1.90
C LEU A 45 9.26 15.36 0.84
N TYR A 46 10.36 15.99 1.26
CA TYR A 46 11.39 16.46 0.35
C TYR A 46 12.20 15.31 -0.25
N SER A 47 12.56 14.29 0.55
CA SER A 47 13.25 13.10 0.06
C SER A 47 12.45 12.32 -1.00
N ILE A 48 11.13 12.56 -1.04
CA ILE A 48 10.21 12.02 -2.03
C ILE A 48 9.84 13.04 -3.13
N ALA A 49 10.06 14.35 -2.97
CA ALA A 49 9.61 15.33 -3.96
C ALA A 49 10.37 15.26 -5.31
N GLU A 50 11.66 14.96 -5.31
CA GLU A 50 12.49 14.99 -6.54
C GLU A 50 12.54 13.68 -7.32
N LYS A 51 12.22 12.55 -6.69
CA LYS A 51 12.17 11.31 -7.47
C LYS A 51 10.92 11.41 -8.34
N LYS A 52 10.97 11.01 -9.60
CA LYS A 52 9.74 10.73 -10.35
C LYS A 52 9.08 9.54 -9.65
N TRP A 53 8.29 9.79 -8.61
CA TRP A 53 7.54 8.75 -7.92
C TRP A 53 6.46 8.27 -8.90
N LYS A 54 6.78 7.21 -9.63
CA LYS A 54 5.82 6.14 -9.90
C LYS A 54 5.60 5.39 -8.58
N ILE A 55 5.09 6.07 -7.56
CA ILE A 55 4.53 5.41 -6.38
C ILE A 55 3.06 5.79 -6.36
N VAL A 56 2.27 4.89 -6.95
CA VAL A 56 0.90 4.54 -6.53
C VAL A 56 -0.01 5.78 -6.32
N GLY A 57 0.21 6.78 -7.17
CA GLY A 57 -0.59 8.01 -7.22
C GLY A 57 -1.70 7.95 -8.25
N ASP A 58 -1.90 6.81 -8.91
CA ASP A 58 -3.07 6.64 -9.74
C ASP A 58 -4.19 6.03 -8.87
N LEU A 59 -5.31 6.76 -8.80
CA LEU A 59 -6.61 6.33 -8.25
C LEU A 59 -7.05 4.96 -8.81
N SER A 60 -6.34 4.43 -9.80
CA SER A 60 -6.33 3.04 -10.26
C SER A 60 -6.25 1.94 -9.18
N HIS A 61 -5.56 2.14 -8.04
CA HIS A 61 -5.62 1.15 -6.94
C HIS A 61 -7.01 1.06 -6.35
N LEU A 62 -7.60 2.24 -6.09
CA LEU A 62 -8.96 2.39 -5.62
C LEU A 62 -9.94 1.81 -6.66
N HIS A 63 -9.73 2.09 -7.95
CA HIS A 63 -10.57 1.54 -9.01
C HIS A 63 -10.44 0.00 -9.10
N CYS A 64 -9.24 -0.57 -9.01
CA CYS A 64 -9.03 -2.01 -9.07
C CYS A 64 -9.55 -2.71 -7.80
N ASN A 65 -9.39 -2.09 -6.62
CA ASN A 65 -9.97 -2.54 -5.36
C ASN A 65 -11.51 -2.55 -5.44
N LEU A 66 -12.12 -1.41 -5.83
CA LEU A 66 -13.57 -1.27 -6.02
C LEU A 66 -14.15 -2.31 -7.00
N LEU A 67 -13.42 -2.64 -8.07
CA LEU A 67 -13.86 -3.63 -9.05
C LEU A 67 -13.67 -5.09 -8.60
N CYS A 68 -12.71 -5.36 -7.71
CA CYS A 68 -12.28 -6.73 -7.42
C CYS A 68 -12.66 -7.21 -6.02
N LEU A 69 -12.86 -6.30 -5.07
CA LEU A 69 -13.07 -6.61 -3.66
C LEU A 69 -14.23 -5.80 -3.07
N PRO A 70 -15.08 -6.43 -2.22
CA PRO A 70 -16.11 -5.70 -1.49
C PRO A 70 -15.52 -4.83 -0.35
N GLU A 71 -14.35 -5.18 0.18
CA GLU A 71 -13.63 -4.40 1.21
C GLU A 71 -12.91 -3.20 0.59
N ASN A 72 -13.47 -2.01 0.81
CA ASN A 72 -12.95 -0.75 0.30
C ASN A 72 -12.41 0.13 1.42
N TYR A 73 -11.35 0.89 1.11
CA TYR A 73 -10.69 1.79 2.05
C TYR A 73 -10.79 3.25 1.60
N GLN A 74 -10.80 4.17 2.56
CA GLN A 74 -10.73 5.61 2.27
C GLN A 74 -9.34 5.97 1.73
N MET A 75 -9.25 7.01 0.89
CA MET A 75 -7.98 7.46 0.27
C MET A 75 -6.87 7.74 1.29
N LYS A 76 -7.24 8.30 2.47
CA LYS A 76 -6.32 8.53 3.60
C LYS A 76 -5.53 7.27 3.97
N TYR A 77 -6.15 6.10 3.89
CA TYR A 77 -5.52 4.83 4.27
C TYR A 77 -4.46 4.39 3.25
N TYR A 78 -4.69 4.63 1.96
CA TYR A 78 -3.70 4.39 0.91
C TYR A 78 -2.50 5.33 1.07
N PHE A 79 -2.73 6.61 1.34
CA PHE A 79 -1.64 7.55 1.60
C PHE A 79 -0.82 7.18 2.83
N TYR A 80 -1.47 6.74 3.92
CA TYR A 80 -0.77 6.25 5.09
C TYR A 80 0.17 5.08 4.74
N HIS A 81 -0.26 4.10 3.94
CA HIS A 81 0.62 3.01 3.49
C HIS A 81 1.77 3.52 2.63
N GLY A 82 1.48 4.39 1.66
CA GLY A 82 2.49 4.90 0.73
C GLY A 82 3.52 5.82 1.39
N LEU A 83 3.16 6.52 2.45
CA LEU A 83 4.06 7.41 3.18
C LEU A 83 4.84 6.67 4.28
N SER A 84 4.22 5.70 4.95
CA SER A 84 4.86 4.94 6.03
C SER A 84 5.76 3.82 5.50
N TRP A 85 5.30 3.08 4.47
CA TRP A 85 6.01 1.94 3.90
C TRP A 85 6.02 1.94 2.36
N PRO A 86 6.65 2.97 1.75
CA PRO A 86 6.64 3.13 0.29
C PRO A 86 7.23 1.94 -0.48
N GLN A 87 8.12 1.17 0.15
CA GLN A 87 8.81 0.03 -0.47
C GLN A 87 7.96 -1.24 -0.52
N LEU A 88 6.82 -1.30 0.18
CA LEU A 88 6.11 -2.57 0.40
C LEU A 88 4.94 -2.80 -0.56
N SER A 89 4.50 -1.78 -1.27
CA SER A 89 3.33 -1.84 -2.16
C SER A 89 3.77 -1.86 -3.63
N TYR A 90 3.19 -2.77 -4.40
CA TYR A 90 3.58 -3.01 -5.79
C TYR A 90 2.36 -3.07 -6.72
N ILE A 91 2.59 -2.76 -8.00
CA ILE A 91 1.60 -2.84 -9.06
C ILE A 91 2.02 -3.75 -10.20
N ALA A 92 1.02 -4.27 -10.89
CA ALA A 92 1.15 -4.90 -12.20
C ALA A 92 0.41 -4.03 -13.21
N GLU A 93 1.12 -3.59 -14.25
CA GLU A 93 0.60 -2.84 -15.40
C GLU A 93 0.58 -3.75 -16.63
N ASP A 94 -0.35 -3.51 -17.56
CA ASP A 94 -0.32 -4.10 -18.90
C ASP A 94 0.55 -3.27 -19.87
N GLU A 95 0.62 -3.68 -21.14
CA GLU A 95 1.42 -3.01 -22.17
C GLU A 95 0.97 -1.56 -22.45
N ASP A 96 -0.31 -1.26 -22.18
CA ASP A 96 -0.89 0.08 -22.34
C ASP A 96 -0.68 0.95 -21.07
N GLY A 97 0.05 0.45 -20.07
CA GLY A 97 0.30 1.13 -18.80
C GLY A 97 -0.89 1.11 -17.84
N LYS A 98 -1.94 0.32 -18.12
CA LYS A 98 -3.12 0.22 -17.26
C LYS A 98 -2.86 -0.76 -16.13
N ILE A 99 -3.20 -0.38 -14.92
CA ILE A 99 -3.06 -1.26 -13.75
C ILE A 99 -4.03 -2.44 -13.84
N VAL A 100 -3.48 -3.65 -13.83
CA VAL A 100 -4.20 -4.93 -13.90
C VAL A 100 -4.15 -5.72 -12.59
N GLY A 101 -3.26 -5.35 -11.68
CA GLY A 101 -3.21 -5.89 -10.32
C GLY A 101 -2.36 -5.05 -9.39
N TYR A 102 -2.52 -5.24 -8.09
CA TYR A 102 -1.73 -4.56 -7.07
C TYR A 102 -1.66 -5.38 -5.78
N VAL A 103 -0.65 -5.09 -4.97
CA VAL A 103 -0.54 -5.50 -3.56
C VAL A 103 -0.30 -4.24 -2.72
N LEU A 104 -1.11 -4.10 -1.67
CA LEU A 104 -0.99 -3.07 -0.65
C LEU A 104 -0.56 -3.74 0.64
N ALA A 105 0.57 -3.33 1.18
CA ALA A 105 1.16 -3.98 2.35
C ALA A 105 1.78 -2.98 3.32
N LYS A 106 1.84 -3.37 4.59
CA LYS A 106 2.41 -2.61 5.70
C LYS A 106 3.25 -3.50 6.60
N MET A 107 4.00 -2.88 7.51
CA MET A 107 4.49 -3.58 8.71
C MET A 107 3.46 -3.45 9.82
N GLU A 108 3.37 -4.44 10.71
CA GLU A 108 2.66 -4.22 11.97
C GLU A 108 3.51 -3.37 12.92
N GLU A 109 2.82 -2.47 13.63
CA GLU A 109 3.44 -1.44 14.49
C GLU A 109 3.39 -1.80 15.98
N ASP A 110 2.81 -2.96 16.34
CA ASP A 110 2.73 -3.39 17.73
C ASP A 110 4.14 -3.71 18.27
N PRO A 111 4.63 -2.97 19.28
CA PRO A 111 5.99 -3.15 19.81
C PRO A 111 6.15 -4.46 20.61
N ASP A 112 5.06 -5.08 21.07
CA ASP A 112 5.11 -6.34 21.82
C ASP A 112 5.22 -7.56 20.88
N ASP A 113 4.91 -7.38 19.59
CA ASP A 113 5.01 -8.41 18.57
C ASP A 113 6.38 -8.43 17.88
N VAL A 114 6.75 -9.60 17.35
CA VAL A 114 7.92 -9.70 16.48
C VAL A 114 7.67 -8.90 15.19
N PRO A 115 8.67 -8.19 14.64
CA PRO A 115 8.50 -7.44 13.40
C PRO A 115 7.99 -8.34 12.28
N HIS A 116 6.82 -8.03 11.75
CA HIS A 116 6.19 -8.84 10.72
C HIS A 116 5.37 -7.98 9.76
N GLY A 117 5.27 -8.45 8.52
CA GLY A 117 4.51 -7.80 7.49
C GLY A 117 3.03 -8.15 7.55
N HIS A 118 2.19 -7.27 7.02
CA HIS A 118 0.77 -7.50 6.83
C HIS A 118 0.34 -7.14 5.40
N ILE A 119 -0.35 -8.06 4.74
CA ILE A 119 -0.97 -7.80 3.44
C ILE A 119 -2.37 -7.24 3.68
N THR A 120 -2.49 -5.93 3.53
CA THR A 120 -3.75 -5.21 3.66
C THR A 120 -4.71 -5.54 2.53
N SER A 121 -4.22 -5.58 1.29
CA SER A 121 -5.06 -5.89 0.13
C SER A 121 -4.25 -6.44 -1.03
N LEU A 122 -4.80 -7.42 -1.73
CA LEU A 122 -4.24 -8.00 -2.95
C LEU A 122 -5.37 -8.21 -3.95
N ALA A 123 -5.24 -7.64 -5.16
CA ALA A 123 -6.23 -7.86 -6.20
C ALA A 123 -5.60 -7.93 -7.59
N VAL A 124 -6.16 -8.79 -8.44
CA VAL A 124 -5.84 -8.89 -9.86
C VAL A 124 -7.15 -8.96 -10.66
N LYS A 125 -7.26 -8.11 -11.69
CA LYS A 125 -8.41 -8.06 -12.60
C LYS A 125 -8.66 -9.44 -13.20
N ARG A 126 -9.95 -9.82 -13.31
CA ARG A 126 -10.35 -11.16 -13.79
C ARG A 126 -9.73 -11.52 -15.15
N SER A 127 -9.61 -10.54 -16.05
CA SER A 127 -8.99 -10.69 -17.37
C SER A 127 -7.51 -11.07 -17.34
N HIS A 128 -6.81 -10.79 -16.23
CA HIS A 128 -5.37 -11.00 -16.07
C HIS A 128 -5.04 -12.02 -14.96
N ARG A 129 -6.03 -12.81 -14.52
CA ARG A 129 -5.81 -13.90 -13.55
C ARG A 129 -5.16 -15.11 -14.24
N ARG A 130 -4.58 -16.01 -13.44
CA ARG A 130 -3.87 -17.23 -13.88
C ARG A 130 -2.58 -16.98 -14.69
N LEU A 131 -2.07 -15.75 -14.69
CA LEU A 131 -0.78 -15.36 -15.26
C LEU A 131 0.37 -15.32 -14.22
N GLY A 132 0.11 -15.78 -12.98
CA GLY A 132 1.09 -15.72 -11.89
C GLY A 132 1.35 -14.32 -11.31
N LEU A 133 0.59 -13.29 -11.72
CA LEU A 133 0.77 -11.91 -11.24
C LEU A 133 0.67 -11.78 -9.72
N ALA A 134 -0.34 -12.41 -9.12
CA ALA A 134 -0.55 -12.34 -7.67
C ALA A 134 0.62 -12.92 -6.87
N GLN A 135 1.21 -14.02 -7.36
CA GLN A 135 2.40 -14.61 -6.75
C GLN A 135 3.59 -13.66 -6.85
N LYS A 136 3.88 -13.12 -8.05
CA LYS A 136 4.99 -12.19 -8.24
C LYS A 136 4.86 -10.93 -7.38
N LEU A 137 3.65 -10.38 -7.27
CA LEU A 137 3.38 -9.21 -6.41
C LEU A 137 3.66 -9.53 -4.93
N MET A 138 3.17 -10.69 -4.46
CA MET A 138 3.39 -11.14 -3.08
C MET A 138 4.87 -11.43 -2.79
N ASP A 139 5.59 -12.05 -3.71
CA ASP A 139 7.02 -12.35 -3.56
C ASP A 139 7.84 -11.06 -3.44
N GLN A 140 7.54 -10.04 -4.25
CA GLN A 140 8.21 -8.73 -4.19
C GLN A 140 7.91 -8.00 -2.86
N ALA A 141 6.64 -7.95 -2.45
CA ALA A 141 6.25 -7.35 -1.18
C ALA A 141 6.92 -8.04 0.02
N SER A 142 6.88 -9.38 0.05
CA SER A 142 7.47 -10.16 1.14
C SER A 142 8.98 -9.98 1.22
N ARG A 143 9.66 -9.96 0.05
CA ARG A 143 11.09 -9.69 -0.03
C ARG A 143 11.43 -8.30 0.51
N ALA A 144 10.68 -7.27 0.11
CA ALA A 144 10.88 -5.91 0.59
C ALA A 144 10.65 -5.77 2.10
N MET A 145 9.71 -6.53 2.68
CA MET A 145 9.50 -6.59 4.13
C MET A 145 10.72 -7.15 4.87
N ILE A 146 11.31 -8.21 4.34
CA ILE A 146 12.51 -8.82 4.94
C ILE A 146 13.70 -7.89 4.80
N GLU A 147 13.97 -7.39 3.60
CA GLU A 147 15.17 -6.59 3.29
C GLU A 147 15.17 -5.23 3.99
N ASN A 148 14.03 -4.54 4.06
CA ASN A 148 13.97 -3.18 4.61
C ASN A 148 13.60 -3.15 6.11
N PHE A 149 12.84 -4.14 6.59
CA PHE A 149 12.25 -4.10 7.94
C PHE A 149 12.52 -5.35 8.77
N SER A 150 13.34 -6.29 8.28
CA SER A 150 13.69 -7.54 8.99
C SER A 150 12.47 -8.36 9.45
N ALA A 151 11.39 -8.32 8.65
CA ALA A 151 10.17 -9.05 8.93
C ALA A 151 10.45 -10.55 9.11
N LYS A 152 9.89 -11.14 10.18
CA LYS A 152 10.02 -12.58 10.49
C LYS A 152 9.01 -13.43 9.76
N TYR A 153 7.81 -12.92 9.58
CA TYR A 153 6.76 -13.54 8.78
C TYR A 153 5.88 -12.47 8.13
N VAL A 154 5.01 -12.90 7.23
CA VAL A 154 3.97 -12.07 6.62
C VAL A 154 2.62 -12.65 7.00
N SER A 155 1.68 -11.79 7.41
CA SER A 155 0.31 -12.15 7.77
C SER A 155 -0.73 -11.56 6.82
N LEU A 156 -1.88 -12.20 6.70
CA LEU A 156 -3.02 -11.71 5.93
C LEU A 156 -4.34 -12.32 6.42
N HIS A 157 -5.45 -11.73 6.00
CA HIS A 157 -6.79 -12.28 6.23
C HIS A 157 -7.44 -12.71 4.91
N VAL A 158 -8.09 -13.88 4.93
CA VAL A 158 -8.83 -14.39 3.77
C VAL A 158 -10.19 -14.96 4.21
N ARG A 159 -11.23 -14.71 3.42
CA ARG A 159 -12.56 -15.30 3.66
C ARG A 159 -12.53 -16.81 3.43
N LYS A 160 -13.12 -17.60 4.33
CA LYS A 160 -13.26 -19.06 4.17
C LYS A 160 -13.91 -19.50 2.86
N SER A 161 -14.82 -18.68 2.32
CA SER A 161 -15.52 -18.97 1.07
C SER A 161 -14.66 -18.72 -0.18
N ASN A 162 -13.54 -18.01 -0.06
CA ASN A 162 -12.70 -17.64 -1.20
C ASN A 162 -11.68 -18.74 -1.54
N ARG A 163 -12.18 -19.83 -2.14
CA ARG A 163 -11.37 -21.00 -2.53
C ARG A 163 -10.18 -20.67 -3.43
N ALA A 164 -10.31 -19.68 -4.30
CA ALA A 164 -9.24 -19.27 -5.20
C ALA A 164 -8.07 -18.62 -4.45
N ALA A 165 -8.38 -17.74 -3.49
CA ALA A 165 -7.37 -17.11 -2.65
C ALA A 165 -6.74 -18.11 -1.67
N LEU A 166 -7.55 -18.99 -1.05
CA LEU A 166 -7.05 -20.04 -0.18
C LEU A 166 -6.04 -20.94 -0.89
N HIS A 167 -6.33 -21.32 -2.13
CA HIS A 167 -5.41 -22.12 -2.96
C HIS A 167 -4.12 -21.35 -3.27
N LEU A 168 -4.21 -20.07 -3.66
CA LEU A 168 -3.04 -19.23 -3.90
C LEU A 168 -2.16 -19.14 -2.64
N TYR A 169 -2.73 -18.79 -1.50
CA TYR A 169 -1.96 -18.59 -0.28
C TYR A 169 -1.38 -19.89 0.26
N SER A 170 -2.18 -20.96 0.33
CA SER A 170 -1.74 -22.21 0.96
C SER A 170 -0.85 -23.05 0.05
N ASN A 171 -1.23 -23.24 -1.23
CA ASN A 171 -0.54 -24.16 -2.13
C ASN A 171 0.60 -23.50 -2.93
N THR A 172 0.50 -22.21 -3.23
CA THR A 172 1.49 -21.51 -4.06
C THR A 172 2.48 -20.72 -3.23
N LEU A 173 2.00 -20.05 -2.17
CA LEU A 173 2.79 -19.13 -1.35
C LEU A 173 3.14 -19.69 0.03
N ASN A 174 2.79 -20.95 0.32
CA ASN A 174 3.09 -21.66 1.56
C ASN A 174 2.65 -20.95 2.85
N PHE A 175 1.57 -20.17 2.79
CA PHE A 175 0.94 -19.64 4.00
C PHE A 175 0.26 -20.76 4.78
N GLN A 176 0.30 -20.65 6.11
CA GLN A 176 -0.37 -21.55 7.04
C GLN A 176 -1.48 -20.80 7.77
N VAL A 177 -2.62 -21.46 7.97
CA VAL A 177 -3.70 -20.93 8.81
C VAL A 177 -3.18 -20.84 10.25
N SER A 178 -3.15 -19.63 10.81
CA SER A 178 -2.76 -19.43 12.21
C SER A 178 -3.96 -19.40 13.14
N GLU A 179 -5.01 -18.70 12.71
CA GLU A 179 -6.18 -18.43 13.56
C GLU A 179 -7.42 -18.27 12.69
N VAL A 180 -8.56 -18.66 13.25
CA VAL A 180 -9.88 -18.50 12.63
C VAL A 180 -10.63 -17.45 13.42
N GLU A 181 -10.92 -16.30 12.82
CA GLU A 181 -11.70 -15.27 13.49
C GLU A 181 -13.20 -15.62 13.48
N PRO A 182 -13.88 -15.63 14.64
CA PRO A 182 -15.29 -15.98 14.74
C PRO A 182 -16.25 -14.87 14.27
N SER A 183 -15.75 -13.81 13.61
CA SER A 183 -16.56 -12.69 13.13
C SER A 183 -17.58 -13.12 12.05
N THR A 184 -18.64 -12.32 11.86
CA THR A 184 -19.77 -12.60 10.95
C THR A 184 -19.36 -12.92 9.51
N MET A 185 -18.15 -12.56 9.09
CA MET A 185 -17.61 -12.82 7.75
C MET A 185 -16.75 -14.08 7.62
N GLN A 186 -16.50 -14.82 8.73
CA GLN A 186 -15.66 -16.02 8.79
C GLN A 186 -14.31 -15.85 8.07
N MET A 187 -13.42 -15.06 8.69
CA MET A 187 -12.08 -14.79 8.19
C MET A 187 -11.07 -15.80 8.77
N GLU A 188 -10.08 -16.16 7.97
CA GLU A 188 -8.91 -16.93 8.40
C GLU A 188 -7.68 -16.03 8.35
N LYS A 189 -6.99 -15.91 9.48
CA LYS A 189 -5.67 -15.29 9.54
C LYS A 189 -4.65 -16.33 9.12
N MET A 190 -3.84 -15.97 8.14
CA MET A 190 -2.77 -16.81 7.63
C MET A 190 -1.43 -16.13 7.84
N ARG A 191 -0.38 -16.92 8.06
CA ARG A 191 1.00 -16.43 8.12
C ARG A 191 1.98 -17.35 7.39
N THR A 192 3.07 -16.80 6.88
CA THR A 192 4.21 -17.61 6.41
C THR A 192 4.88 -18.33 7.59
N PRO A 193 5.51 -19.49 7.35
CA PRO A 193 6.28 -20.21 8.37
C PRO A 193 7.45 -19.41 8.91
#